data_AF-A0A352XCP6-F1
#
_entry.id   AF-A0A352XCP6-F1
#
_cell.length_a   1.000
_cell.length_b   1.000
_cell.length_c   1.000
_cell.angle_alpha   90.00
_cell.angle_beta   90.00
_cell.angle_gamma   90.00
#
_symmetry.space_group_name_H-M   'P 1'
#
loop_
_entity.id
_entity.type
_entity.pdbx_description
1 polymer ?
#
loop_
_entity_poly.entity_id
_entity_poly.type
_entity_poly.pdbx_seq_one_letter_code
_entity_poly.pdbx_strand_id
1 'polypeptide(L)'
;MTPQEQQRIIGYYIEDAKSHLKTIEEYLVNLEDSNECFFEVKVDSSTGAIGFLPAMLEIDKKSTGKAIHEIASYLRISFHSFEIFGAIKPDQKLKDLFQQVFYALKELVEQLEEVSEATDAKAVEIISNLKPIQKELNAHLSLLRHQARYGGKGKDTARPHSVRESAIANHGSVAAEHLEELGKIEADRGDDTSSVDDLRSLIDHLLIDTSSNSHPSTLP
;
A
#
# COMPACT_ATOMS: atom_id res chain seq x y z
N MET A 1 -12.32 -25.82 -19.88
CA MET A 1 -12.76 -24.45 -20.22
C MET A 1 -12.48 -24.21 -21.68
N THR A 2 -13.42 -23.62 -22.40
CA THR A 2 -13.22 -23.18 -23.79
C THR A 2 -12.47 -21.84 -23.81
N PRO A 3 -11.76 -21.49 -24.90
CA PRO A 3 -11.11 -20.19 -25.02
C PRO A 3 -12.08 -18.99 -24.86
N GLN A 4 -13.32 -19.15 -25.29
CA GLN A 4 -14.37 -18.13 -25.16
C GLN A 4 -14.85 -17.97 -23.71
N GLU A 5 -14.95 -19.06 -22.94
CA GLU A 5 -15.22 -18.99 -21.50
C GLU A 5 -14.07 -18.30 -20.75
N GLN A 6 -12.81 -18.57 -21.15
CA GLN A 6 -11.64 -17.92 -20.57
C GLN A 6 -11.61 -16.42 -20.82
N GLN A 7 -11.89 -15.98 -22.05
CA GLN A 7 -12.00 -14.56 -22.37
C GLN A 7 -13.11 -13.87 -21.57
N ARG A 8 -14.24 -14.54 -21.33
CA ARG A 8 -15.31 -14.01 -20.47
C ARG A 8 -14.83 -13.85 -19.03
N ILE A 9 -14.16 -14.86 -18.45
CA ILE A 9 -13.63 -14.80 -17.08
C ILE A 9 -12.63 -13.65 -16.93
N ILE A 10 -11.72 -13.48 -17.90
CA ILE A 10 -10.76 -12.37 -17.92
C ILE A 10 -11.51 -11.02 -17.90
N GLY A 11 -12.54 -10.87 -18.74
CA GLY A 11 -13.37 -9.66 -18.74
C GLY A 11 -14.06 -9.40 -17.40
N TYR A 12 -14.56 -10.44 -16.73
CA TYR A 12 -15.15 -10.30 -15.38
C TYR A 12 -14.15 -9.80 -14.35
N TYR A 13 -12.92 -10.33 -14.36
CA TYR A 13 -11.88 -9.89 -13.42
C TYR A 13 -11.45 -8.45 -13.64
N ILE A 14 -11.38 -8.00 -14.91
CA ILE A 14 -11.04 -6.60 -15.22
C ILE A 14 -12.16 -5.66 -14.76
N GLU A 15 -13.43 -6.00 -15.00
CA GLU A 15 -14.56 -5.19 -14.53
C GLU A 15 -14.64 -5.14 -13.00
N ASP A 16 -14.33 -6.24 -12.32
CA ASP A 16 -14.24 -6.27 -10.85
C ASP A 16 -13.11 -5.37 -10.33
N ALA A 17 -11.93 -5.42 -10.98
CA ALA A 17 -10.81 -4.53 -10.68
C ALA A 17 -11.19 -3.04 -10.85
N LYS A 18 -11.99 -2.69 -11.86
CA LYS A 18 -12.51 -1.32 -12.03
C LYS A 18 -13.45 -0.90 -10.89
N SER A 19 -14.28 -1.82 -10.39
CA SER A 19 -15.12 -1.58 -9.21
C SER A 19 -14.26 -1.29 -7.96
N HIS A 20 -13.17 -2.05 -7.79
CA HIS A 20 -12.19 -1.81 -6.72
C HIS A 20 -11.46 -0.46 -6.88
N LEU A 21 -11.05 -0.09 -8.10
CA LEU A 21 -10.44 1.21 -8.37
C LEU A 21 -11.37 2.36 -7.99
N LYS A 22 -12.67 2.24 -8.30
CA LYS A 22 -13.67 3.25 -7.90
C LYS A 22 -13.76 3.40 -6.38
N THR A 23 -13.71 2.30 -5.63
CA THR A 23 -13.72 2.32 -4.16
C THR A 23 -12.50 3.07 -3.61
N ILE A 24 -11.31 2.86 -4.19
CA ILE A 24 -10.08 3.56 -3.80
C ILE A 24 -10.15 5.03 -4.17
N GLU A 25 -10.67 5.38 -5.36
CA GLU A 25 -10.86 6.76 -5.80
C GLU A 25 -11.79 7.54 -4.87
N GLU A 26 -12.93 6.95 -4.51
CA GLU A 26 -13.90 7.53 -3.57
C GLU A 26 -13.28 7.78 -2.19
N TYR A 27 -12.42 6.86 -1.72
CA TYR A 27 -11.67 7.07 -0.49
C TYR A 27 -10.69 8.25 -0.60
N LEU A 28 -9.89 8.29 -1.67
CA LEU A 28 -8.89 9.35 -1.88
C LEU A 28 -9.52 10.73 -2.02
N VAL A 29 -10.68 10.84 -2.68
CA VAL A 29 -11.44 12.08 -2.76
C VAL A 29 -11.81 12.59 -1.36
N ASN A 30 -12.14 11.69 -0.45
CA ASN A 30 -12.59 12.01 0.91
C ASN A 30 -11.50 11.80 1.97
N LEU A 31 -10.22 11.68 1.59
CA LEU A 31 -9.13 11.27 2.50
C LEU A 31 -8.99 12.17 3.74
N GLU A 32 -9.23 13.48 3.58
CA GLU A 32 -9.16 14.46 4.69
C GLU A 32 -10.33 14.33 5.68
N ASP A 33 -11.46 13.82 5.20
CA ASP A 33 -12.70 13.65 5.97
C ASP A 33 -12.92 12.20 6.45
N SER A 34 -12.16 11.23 5.92
CA SER A 34 -12.31 9.80 6.17
C SER A 34 -11.73 9.39 7.52
N ASN A 35 -12.40 9.78 8.62
CA ASN A 35 -12.09 9.28 9.96
C ASN A 35 -12.73 7.92 10.26
N GLU A 36 -13.19 7.20 9.23
CA GLU A 36 -13.99 5.99 9.36
C GLU A 36 -13.16 4.74 9.07
N CYS A 37 -12.88 3.96 10.12
CA CYS A 37 -12.26 2.63 10.09
C CYS A 37 -12.85 1.69 9.00
N PHE A 38 -14.12 1.87 8.63
CA PHE A 38 -14.77 1.11 7.57
C PHE A 38 -14.17 1.36 6.16
N PHE A 39 -13.77 2.60 5.87
CA PHE A 39 -13.17 2.93 4.58
C PHE A 39 -11.76 2.34 4.46
N GLU A 40 -10.97 2.33 5.53
CA GLU A 40 -9.64 1.72 5.56
C GLU A 40 -9.69 0.23 5.21
N VAL A 41 -10.61 -0.53 5.82
CA VAL A 41 -10.80 -1.97 5.52
C VAL A 41 -11.18 -2.21 4.05
N LYS A 42 -12.04 -1.35 3.48
CA LYS A 42 -12.47 -1.47 2.08
C LYS A 42 -11.34 -1.18 1.10
N VAL A 43 -10.50 -0.19 1.40
CA VAL A 43 -9.34 0.18 0.58
C VAL A 43 -8.27 -0.90 0.65
N ASP A 44 -8.01 -1.45 1.84
CA ASP A 44 -7.11 -2.59 2.00
C ASP A 44 -7.58 -3.81 1.18
N SER A 45 -8.87 -4.15 1.29
CA SER A 45 -9.47 -5.25 0.52
C SER A 45 -9.40 -5.00 -0.99
N SER A 46 -9.65 -3.75 -1.43
CA SER A 46 -9.67 -3.39 -2.86
C SER A 46 -8.28 -3.38 -3.48
N THR A 47 -7.29 -2.82 -2.77
CA THR A 47 -5.89 -2.84 -3.21
C THR A 47 -5.34 -4.27 -3.24
N GLY A 48 -5.68 -5.09 -2.24
CA GLY A 48 -5.37 -6.53 -2.24
C GLY A 48 -5.95 -7.27 -3.45
N ALA A 49 -7.25 -7.10 -3.73
CA ALA A 49 -7.92 -7.73 -4.86
C ALA A 49 -7.27 -7.37 -6.21
N ILE A 50 -6.96 -6.08 -6.43
CA ILE A 50 -6.26 -5.63 -7.65
C ILE A 50 -4.84 -6.22 -7.71
N GLY A 51 -4.14 -6.32 -6.58
CA GLY A 51 -2.81 -6.92 -6.50
C GLY A 51 -2.79 -8.40 -6.92
N PHE A 52 -3.87 -9.15 -6.71
CA PHE A 52 -3.97 -10.56 -7.14
C PHE A 52 -4.33 -10.74 -8.63
N LEU A 53 -4.78 -9.67 -9.31
CA LEU A 53 -5.21 -9.71 -10.71
C LEU A 53 -4.15 -10.30 -11.67
N PRO A 54 -2.86 -9.97 -11.56
CA PRO A 54 -1.83 -10.55 -12.44
C PRO A 54 -1.73 -12.08 -12.36
N ALA A 55 -1.92 -12.65 -11.17
CA ALA A 55 -1.92 -14.10 -10.98
C ALA A 55 -3.20 -14.72 -11.56
N MET A 56 -4.36 -14.09 -11.35
CA MET A 56 -5.65 -14.55 -11.89
C MET A 56 -5.70 -14.55 -13.42
N LEU A 57 -4.98 -13.61 -14.04
CA LEU A 57 -4.90 -13.47 -15.50
C LEU A 57 -3.69 -14.19 -16.12
N GLU A 58 -2.87 -14.89 -15.31
CA GLU A 58 -1.63 -15.56 -15.76
C GLU A 58 -0.65 -14.61 -16.48
N ILE A 59 -0.57 -13.36 -16.02
CA ILE A 59 0.32 -12.30 -16.55
C ILE A 59 1.38 -11.84 -15.53
N ASP A 60 1.54 -12.54 -14.41
CA ASP A 60 2.51 -12.29 -13.34
C ASP A 60 3.98 -12.17 -13.82
N LYS A 61 4.29 -12.80 -14.97
CA LYS A 61 5.61 -12.73 -15.61
C LYS A 61 5.79 -11.53 -16.54
N LYS A 62 4.70 -10.89 -16.99
CA LYS A 62 4.74 -9.72 -17.88
C LYS A 62 5.01 -8.44 -17.10
N SER A 63 5.60 -7.43 -17.74
CA SER A 63 5.90 -6.14 -17.10
C SER A 63 4.62 -5.46 -16.60
N THR A 64 3.53 -5.51 -17.36
CA THR A 64 2.23 -4.97 -16.96
C THR A 64 1.69 -5.64 -15.69
N GLY A 65 1.75 -6.97 -15.63
CA GLY A 65 1.31 -7.72 -14.44
C GLY A 65 2.17 -7.42 -13.21
N LYS A 66 3.49 -7.33 -13.38
CA LYS A 66 4.40 -6.92 -12.29
C LYS A 66 4.10 -5.51 -11.78
N ALA A 67 3.90 -4.55 -12.68
CA ALA A 67 3.62 -3.16 -12.33
C ALA A 67 2.30 -3.02 -11.55
N ILE A 68 1.25 -3.75 -11.97
CA ILE A 68 -0.04 -3.78 -11.24
C ILE A 68 0.16 -4.27 -9.82
N HIS A 69 0.83 -5.41 -9.66
CA HIS A 69 1.09 -6.00 -8.35
C HIS A 69 1.91 -5.05 -7.46
N GLU A 70 2.99 -4.48 -7.99
CA GLU A 70 3.88 -3.56 -7.26
C GLU A 70 3.13 -2.33 -6.76
N ILE A 71 2.41 -1.62 -7.64
CA ILE A 71 1.72 -0.39 -7.26
C ILE A 71 0.55 -0.67 -6.31
N ALA A 72 -0.21 -1.73 -6.54
CA ALA A 72 -1.30 -2.12 -5.64
C ALA A 72 -0.77 -2.47 -4.24
N SER A 73 0.34 -3.21 -4.16
CA SER A 73 1.00 -3.56 -2.90
C SER A 73 1.54 -2.32 -2.19
N TYR A 74 2.18 -1.42 -2.93
CA TYR A 74 2.68 -0.16 -2.40
C TYR A 74 1.57 0.71 -1.81
N LEU A 75 0.43 0.86 -2.53
CA LEU A 75 -0.73 1.59 -2.03
C LEU A 75 -1.27 0.95 -0.74
N ARG A 76 -1.44 -0.37 -0.74
CA ARG A 76 -1.91 -1.12 0.42
C ARG A 76 -1.04 -0.87 1.66
N ILE A 77 0.27 -1.05 1.53
CA ILE A 77 1.23 -0.83 2.62
C ILE A 77 1.20 0.64 3.08
N SER A 78 1.12 1.59 2.15
CA SER A 78 1.07 3.01 2.46
C SER A 78 -0.20 3.39 3.22
N PHE A 79 -1.37 2.86 2.82
CA PHE A 79 -2.63 3.07 3.55
C PHE A 79 -2.62 2.42 4.93
N HIS A 80 -2.00 1.25 5.07
CA HIS A 80 -1.88 0.58 6.35
C HIS A 80 -1.08 1.40 7.39
N SER A 81 -0.22 2.33 6.92
CA SER A 81 0.43 3.30 7.80
C SER A 81 -0.52 4.30 8.46
N PHE A 82 -1.75 4.48 7.97
CA PHE A 82 -2.75 5.28 8.69
C PHE A 82 -3.27 4.54 9.93
N GLU A 83 -3.57 3.26 9.78
CA GLU A 83 -4.10 2.38 10.83
C GLU A 83 -3.09 2.19 11.98
N ILE A 84 -1.82 1.90 11.66
CA ILE A 84 -0.77 1.65 12.65
C ILE A 84 -0.50 2.90 13.53
N PHE A 85 -0.57 4.09 12.95
CA PHE A 85 -0.13 5.31 13.62
C PHE A 85 -1.29 6.13 14.21
N GLY A 86 -2.54 5.90 13.80
CA GLY A 86 -3.78 6.38 14.42
C GLY A 86 -3.93 7.89 14.63
N ALA A 87 -2.97 8.68 14.16
CA ALA A 87 -2.83 10.11 14.43
C ALA A 87 -2.25 10.90 13.23
N ILE A 88 -2.00 10.24 12.10
CA ILE A 88 -1.64 10.95 10.87
C ILE A 88 -2.89 11.69 10.41
N LYS A 89 -2.83 13.02 10.37
CA LYS A 89 -3.84 13.83 9.71
C LYS A 89 -3.40 14.01 8.26
N PRO A 90 -4.11 13.39 7.29
CA PRO A 90 -3.80 13.61 5.89
C PRO A 90 -3.97 15.09 5.54
N ASP A 91 -3.04 15.61 4.75
CA ASP A 91 -3.11 16.94 4.16
C ASP A 91 -3.28 16.83 2.63
N GLN A 92 -3.55 17.96 1.98
CA GLN A 92 -3.74 18.00 0.54
C GLN A 92 -2.54 17.43 -0.23
N LYS A 93 -1.31 17.68 0.25
CA LYS A 93 -0.10 17.15 -0.40
C LYS A 93 -0.07 15.62 -0.36
N LEU A 94 -0.44 15.02 0.77
CA LEU A 94 -0.50 13.57 0.88
C LEU A 94 -1.56 12.98 -0.06
N LYS A 95 -2.73 13.61 -0.11
CA LYS A 95 -3.81 13.23 -1.03
C LYS A 95 -3.34 13.29 -2.49
N ASP A 96 -2.69 14.36 -2.91
CA ASP A 96 -2.18 14.53 -4.29
C ASP A 96 -1.16 13.46 -4.66
N LEU A 97 -0.28 13.08 -3.73
CA LEU A 97 0.73 12.03 -3.94
C LEU A 97 0.07 10.66 -4.07
N PHE A 98 -0.89 10.33 -3.20
CA PHE A 98 -1.65 9.08 -3.33
C PHE A 98 -2.46 9.01 -4.63
N GLN A 99 -3.07 10.12 -5.05
CA GLN A 99 -3.83 10.18 -6.30
C GLN A 99 -2.95 9.92 -7.51
N GLN A 100 -1.71 10.43 -7.54
CA GLN A 100 -0.77 10.15 -8.63
C GLN A 100 -0.42 8.66 -8.72
N VAL A 101 -0.13 8.01 -7.58
CA VAL A 101 0.13 6.57 -7.53
C VAL A 101 -1.11 5.76 -7.94
N PHE A 102 -2.29 6.17 -7.48
CA PHE A 102 -3.56 5.54 -7.85
C PHE A 102 -3.86 5.65 -9.35
N TYR A 103 -3.65 6.81 -9.96
CA TYR A 103 -3.93 7.00 -11.39
C TYR A 103 -3.01 6.15 -12.27
N ALA A 104 -1.77 5.93 -11.84
CA ALA A 104 -0.88 4.99 -12.51
C ALA A 104 -1.38 3.53 -12.42
N LEU A 105 -1.90 3.09 -11.26
CA LEU A 105 -2.53 1.77 -11.13
C LEU A 105 -3.76 1.64 -12.03
N LYS A 106 -4.62 2.67 -12.04
CA LYS A 106 -5.81 2.73 -12.88
C LYS A 106 -5.46 2.61 -14.35
N GLU A 107 -4.45 3.36 -14.81
CA GLU A 107 -3.97 3.33 -16.18
C GLU A 107 -3.42 1.94 -16.59
N LEU A 108 -2.78 1.21 -15.68
CA LEU A 108 -2.33 -0.17 -15.95
C LEU A 108 -3.47 -1.18 -16.04
N VAL A 109 -4.51 -1.02 -15.20
CA VAL A 109 -5.69 -1.89 -15.23
C VAL A 109 -6.53 -1.64 -16.49
N GLU A 110 -6.72 -0.38 -16.89
CA GLU A 110 -7.40 0.00 -18.13
C GLU A 110 -6.67 -0.58 -19.36
N GLN A 111 -5.33 -0.60 -19.31
CA GLN A 111 -4.50 -1.22 -20.33
C GLN A 111 -4.70 -2.73 -20.49
N LEU A 112 -5.22 -3.44 -19.50
CA LEU A 112 -5.51 -4.88 -19.64
C LEU A 112 -6.62 -5.16 -20.67
N GLU A 113 -7.44 -4.16 -20.99
CA GLU A 113 -8.45 -4.25 -22.05
C GLU A 113 -7.82 -4.14 -23.44
N GLU A 114 -6.72 -3.41 -23.56
CA GLU A 114 -5.98 -3.18 -24.79
C GLU A 114 -4.89 -4.24 -24.96
N VAL A 115 -5.27 -5.43 -25.45
CA VAL A 115 -4.33 -6.54 -25.69
C VAL A 115 -3.30 -6.14 -26.76
N SER A 116 -2.13 -5.64 -26.34
CA SER A 116 -1.03 -5.30 -27.24
C SER A 116 0.35 -5.56 -26.61
N GLU A 117 1.40 -5.63 -27.43
CA GLU A 117 2.79 -5.67 -26.93
C GLU A 117 3.28 -4.30 -26.41
N ALA A 118 2.62 -3.20 -26.82
CA ALA A 118 2.97 -1.85 -26.37
C ALA A 118 2.72 -1.63 -24.86
N THR A 119 1.82 -2.42 -24.30
CA THR A 119 1.42 -2.41 -22.88
C THR A 119 2.58 -2.64 -21.93
N ASP A 120 3.52 -3.53 -22.27
CA ASP A 120 4.65 -3.84 -21.38
C ASP A 120 5.72 -2.76 -21.37
N ALA A 121 5.96 -2.07 -22.50
CA ALA A 121 6.87 -0.93 -22.54
C ALA A 121 6.30 0.26 -21.74
N LYS A 122 4.99 0.49 -21.88
CA LYS A 122 4.27 1.52 -21.13
C LYS A 122 4.27 1.24 -19.63
N ALA A 123 4.14 -0.01 -19.22
CA ALA A 123 4.23 -0.39 -17.81
C ALA A 123 5.60 -0.05 -17.18
N VAL A 124 6.69 -0.26 -17.92
CA VAL A 124 8.05 0.11 -17.47
C VAL A 124 8.19 1.62 -17.32
N GLU A 125 7.64 2.40 -18.26
CA GLU A 125 7.63 3.86 -18.20
C GLU A 125 6.83 4.37 -16.99
N ILE A 126 5.63 3.83 -16.76
CA ILE A 126 4.77 4.19 -15.63
C ILE A 126 5.52 3.98 -14.30
N ILE A 127 6.14 2.81 -14.11
CA ILE A 127 6.91 2.52 -12.89
C ILE A 127 8.09 3.49 -12.74
N SER A 128 8.84 3.75 -13.82
CA SER A 128 9.97 4.69 -13.79
C SER A 128 9.54 6.09 -13.35
N ASN A 129 8.41 6.58 -13.87
CA ASN A 129 7.84 7.89 -13.53
C ASN A 129 7.29 7.93 -12.10
N LEU A 130 6.85 6.80 -11.55
CA LEU A 130 6.33 6.71 -10.19
C LEU A 130 7.42 6.69 -9.11
N LYS A 131 8.62 6.16 -9.38
CA LYS A 131 9.71 6.10 -8.39
C LYS A 131 9.94 7.42 -7.62
N PRO A 132 10.07 8.60 -8.27
CA PRO A 132 10.23 9.86 -7.55
C PRO A 132 9.00 10.24 -6.71
N ILE A 133 7.79 9.90 -7.16
CA ILE A 133 6.53 10.18 -6.46
C ILE A 133 6.42 9.30 -5.21
N GLN A 134 6.73 8.01 -5.31
CA GLN A 134 6.78 7.08 -4.17
C GLN A 134 7.79 7.55 -3.11
N LYS A 135 8.97 8.02 -3.55
CA LYS A 135 9.96 8.59 -2.64
C LYS A 135 9.43 9.82 -1.92
N GLU A 136 8.76 10.72 -2.64
CA GLU A 136 8.15 11.91 -2.04
C GLU A 136 7.02 11.56 -1.07
N LEU A 137 6.17 10.60 -1.43
CA LEU A 137 5.10 10.08 -0.57
C LEU A 137 5.64 9.48 0.71
N ASN A 138 6.67 8.63 0.63
CA ASN A 138 7.32 8.04 1.81
C ASN A 138 7.94 9.11 2.73
N ALA A 139 8.59 10.12 2.14
CA ALA A 139 9.17 11.24 2.89
C ALA A 139 8.08 12.06 3.59
N HIS A 140 6.97 12.34 2.89
CA HIS A 140 5.86 13.12 3.43
C HIS A 140 5.09 12.37 4.52
N LEU A 141 4.81 11.08 4.33
CA LEU A 141 4.25 10.21 5.38
C LEU A 141 5.14 10.20 6.63
N SER A 142 6.47 10.17 6.45
CA SER A 142 7.42 10.21 7.56
C SER A 142 7.38 11.55 8.31
N LEU A 143 7.26 12.66 7.59
CA LEU A 143 7.08 13.98 8.17
C LEU A 143 5.78 14.06 8.99
N LEU A 144 4.65 13.65 8.43
CA LEU A 144 3.35 13.68 9.10
C LEU A 144 3.34 12.79 10.34
N ARG A 145 4.00 11.62 10.29
CA ARG A 145 4.20 10.75 11.46
C ARG A 145 4.99 11.42 12.55
N HIS A 146 6.08 12.09 12.20
CA HIS A 146 6.88 12.84 13.17
C HIS A 146 6.06 13.97 13.81
N GLN A 147 5.30 14.72 13.01
CA GLN A 147 4.42 15.77 13.51
C GLN A 147 3.31 15.24 14.43
N ALA A 148 2.70 14.10 14.10
CA ALA A 148 1.69 13.47 14.94
C ALA A 148 2.26 13.03 16.31
N ARG A 149 3.52 12.56 16.35
CA ARG A 149 4.19 12.13 17.59
C ARG A 149 4.68 13.29 18.46
N TYR A 150 5.19 14.38 17.86
CA TYR A 150 5.90 15.44 18.59
C TYR A 150 5.24 16.83 18.55
N GLY A 151 4.21 17.02 17.71
CA GLY A 151 3.48 18.29 17.57
C GLY A 151 2.44 18.55 18.65
N GLY A 152 2.12 17.57 19.49
CA GLY A 152 1.17 17.66 20.60
C GLY A 152 1.73 18.31 21.86
N LYS A 153 2.28 19.53 21.79
CA LYS A 153 2.45 20.34 23.01
C LYS A 153 1.09 20.91 23.43
N GLY A 154 0.40 20.18 24.31
CA GLY A 154 -0.62 20.74 25.20
C GLY A 154 -2.06 20.30 24.89
N LYS A 155 -2.45 19.11 25.36
CA LYS A 155 -3.57 18.89 26.30
C LYS A 155 -3.82 17.38 26.43
N ASP A 156 -3.75 16.93 27.68
CA ASP A 156 -4.11 15.59 28.13
C ASP A 156 -5.51 15.17 27.66
N THR A 157 -5.59 14.07 26.92
CA THR A 157 -6.57 13.00 27.18
C THR A 157 -5.97 11.67 26.74
N ALA A 158 -5.63 10.83 27.71
CA ALA A 158 -5.11 9.49 27.49
C ALA A 158 -6.12 8.62 26.71
N ARG A 159 -5.72 8.15 25.52
CA ARG A 159 -6.34 7.01 24.85
C ARG A 159 -5.57 5.75 25.29
N PRO A 160 -6.22 4.68 25.77
CA PRO A 160 -5.53 3.59 26.45
C PRO A 160 -4.58 2.84 25.51
N HIS A 161 -3.32 2.73 25.95
CA HIS A 161 -2.17 2.12 25.28
C HIS A 161 -2.40 0.66 24.84
N SER A 162 -3.33 -0.05 25.48
CA SER A 162 -3.53 -1.50 25.33
C SER A 162 -4.16 -1.95 24.01
N VAL A 163 -4.91 -1.08 23.32
CA VAL A 163 -5.52 -1.41 22.00
C VAL A 163 -4.49 -1.23 20.87
N ARG A 164 -3.49 -0.39 21.09
CA ARG A 164 -2.45 -0.06 20.10
C ARG A 164 -1.40 -1.17 20.01
N GLU A 165 -1.06 -1.81 21.12
CA GLU A 165 -0.06 -2.89 21.14
C GLU A 165 -0.56 -4.19 20.49
N SER A 166 -1.84 -4.53 20.64
CA SER A 166 -2.43 -5.74 20.02
C SER A 166 -2.65 -5.61 18.52
N ALA A 167 -3.04 -4.42 18.03
CA ALA A 167 -3.12 -4.14 16.61
C ALA A 167 -1.71 -4.18 15.96
N ILE A 168 -0.73 -3.49 16.55
CA ILE A 168 0.64 -3.45 15.99
C ILE A 168 1.28 -4.85 15.97
N ALA A 169 1.06 -5.69 16.99
CA ALA A 169 1.62 -7.04 17.05
C ALA A 169 1.00 -8.00 16.01
N ASN A 170 -0.31 -7.91 15.76
CA ASN A 170 -0.98 -8.80 14.80
C ASN A 170 -0.78 -8.33 13.35
N HIS A 171 -0.74 -7.01 13.13
CA HIS A 171 -0.62 -6.41 11.79
C HIS A 171 0.84 -6.26 11.33
N GLY A 172 1.79 -6.09 12.25
CA GLY A 172 3.22 -6.16 11.96
C GLY A 172 3.65 -7.52 11.41
N SER A 173 3.01 -8.61 11.82
CA SER A 173 3.23 -9.96 11.27
C SER A 173 2.82 -10.05 9.81
N VAL A 174 1.65 -9.51 9.44
CA VAL A 174 1.13 -9.58 8.06
C VAL A 174 1.98 -8.74 7.09
N ALA A 175 2.36 -7.52 7.51
CA ALA A 175 3.21 -6.66 6.69
C ALA A 175 4.64 -7.21 6.55
N ALA A 176 5.19 -7.82 7.60
CA ALA A 176 6.49 -8.49 7.55
C ALA A 176 6.45 -9.76 6.69
N GLU A 177 5.40 -10.58 6.78
CA GLU A 177 5.21 -11.78 5.95
C GLU A 177 5.12 -11.42 4.46
N HIS A 178 4.35 -10.37 4.11
CA HIS A 178 4.25 -9.90 2.72
C HIS A 178 5.54 -9.25 2.21
N LEU A 179 6.26 -8.48 3.02
CA LEU A 179 7.58 -7.98 2.64
C LEU A 179 8.61 -9.09 2.49
N GLU A 180 8.51 -10.15 3.28
CA GLU A 180 9.36 -11.34 3.13
C GLU A 180 9.01 -12.09 1.84
N GLU A 181 7.73 -12.15 1.47
CA GLU A 181 7.27 -12.72 0.19
C GLU A 181 7.72 -11.86 -1.01
N LEU A 182 7.58 -10.53 -0.93
CA LEU A 182 8.11 -9.58 -1.91
C LEU A 182 9.63 -9.67 -2.04
N GLY A 183 10.36 -9.71 -0.93
CA GLY A 183 11.81 -9.88 -0.91
C GLY A 183 12.27 -11.23 -1.47
N LYS A 184 11.51 -12.31 -1.26
CA LYS A 184 11.78 -13.61 -1.89
C LYS A 184 11.55 -13.55 -3.40
N ILE A 185 10.50 -12.87 -3.85
CA ILE A 185 10.20 -12.66 -5.27
C ILE A 185 11.29 -11.82 -5.94
N GLU A 186 11.81 -10.77 -5.29
CA GLU A 186 12.87 -9.92 -5.82
C GLU A 186 14.26 -10.59 -5.77
N ALA A 187 14.58 -11.31 -4.68
CA ALA A 187 15.84 -12.03 -4.52
C ALA A 187 16.00 -13.19 -5.52
N ASP A 188 14.92 -13.90 -5.86
CA ASP A 188 14.93 -14.95 -6.90
C ASP A 188 15.06 -14.36 -8.32
N ARG A 189 14.89 -13.03 -8.47
CA ARG A 189 14.89 -12.29 -9.74
C ARG A 189 16.17 -11.46 -9.99
N GLY A 190 17.04 -11.31 -9.00
CA GLY A 190 18.30 -10.56 -9.13
C GLY A 190 18.13 -9.06 -9.35
N ASP A 191 16.96 -8.51 -8.98
CA ASP A 191 16.60 -7.10 -9.15
C ASP A 191 17.05 -6.23 -7.96
N ASP A 192 17.10 -4.91 -8.14
CA ASP A 192 17.46 -3.94 -7.09
C ASP A 192 16.38 -3.88 -6.00
N THR A 193 16.65 -4.50 -4.84
CA THR A 193 15.74 -4.61 -3.69
C THR A 193 15.53 -3.32 -2.92
N SER A 194 16.12 -2.20 -3.34
CA SER A 194 16.12 -0.94 -2.58
C SER A 194 14.72 -0.42 -2.20
N SER A 195 13.70 -0.65 -3.03
CA SER A 195 12.32 -0.26 -2.73
C SER A 195 11.69 -1.10 -1.61
N VAL A 196 11.88 -2.42 -1.65
CA VAL A 196 11.43 -3.33 -0.59
C VAL A 196 12.26 -3.14 0.67
N ASP A 197 13.55 -2.87 0.56
CA ASP A 197 14.43 -2.55 1.69
C ASP A 197 14.05 -1.23 2.36
N ASP A 198 13.64 -0.21 1.60
CA ASP A 198 13.11 1.05 2.14
C ASP A 198 11.78 0.83 2.89
N LEU A 199 10.89 -0.02 2.35
CA LEU A 199 9.64 -0.41 3.01
C LEU A 199 9.87 -1.30 4.24
N ARG A 200 10.85 -2.20 4.16
CA ARG A 200 11.27 -3.07 5.27
C ARG A 200 11.93 -2.26 6.36
N SER A 201 12.77 -1.28 6.02
CA SER A 201 13.31 -0.31 6.96
C SER A 201 12.20 0.48 7.64
N LEU A 202 11.16 0.88 6.90
CA LEU A 202 9.98 1.53 7.46
C LEU A 202 9.29 0.64 8.51
N ILE A 203 9.14 -0.66 8.22
CA ILE A 203 8.51 -1.68 9.08
C ILE A 203 9.40 -2.11 10.26
N ASP A 204 10.72 -2.17 10.09
CA ASP A 204 11.68 -2.52 11.14
C ASP A 204 11.82 -1.36 12.14
N HIS A 205 11.90 -0.11 11.67
CA HIS A 205 11.80 1.06 12.55
C HIS A 205 10.46 1.13 13.30
N LEU A 206 9.41 0.58 12.69
CA LEU A 206 8.07 0.45 13.27
C LEU A 206 8.00 -0.58 14.40
N LEU A 207 8.73 -1.70 14.31
CA LEU A 207 8.72 -2.79 15.29
C LEU A 207 9.72 -2.56 16.46
N ILE A 208 10.90 -1.99 16.19
CA ILE A 208 11.96 -1.79 17.22
C ILE A 208 11.52 -0.80 18.31
N ASP A 209 10.73 0.23 17.97
CA ASP A 209 10.26 1.25 18.91
C ASP A 209 9.27 0.70 19.96
N THR A 210 8.66 -0.47 19.73
CA THR A 210 7.75 -1.12 20.72
C THR A 210 8.51 -1.84 21.84
N SER A 211 9.74 -2.27 21.58
CA SER A 211 10.55 -3.04 22.53
C SER A 211 11.29 -2.15 23.55
N SER A 212 11.43 -0.85 23.26
CA SER A 212 12.23 0.07 24.09
C SER A 212 11.47 0.73 25.24
N ASN A 213 10.17 0.46 25.43
CA ASN A 213 9.38 1.06 26.51
C ASN A 213 9.11 0.12 27.70
N SER A 214 10.02 -0.83 27.96
CA SER A 214 10.07 -1.54 29.23
C SER A 214 10.84 -0.71 30.26
N HIS A 215 10.16 0.23 30.92
CA HIS A 215 10.70 0.83 32.14
C HIS A 215 10.95 -0.30 33.17
N PRO A 216 12.16 -0.44 33.73
CA PRO A 216 12.36 -1.33 34.86
C PRO A 216 11.65 -0.70 36.07
N SER A 217 10.53 -1.29 36.46
CA SER A 217 9.89 -1.03 37.75
C SER A 217 10.86 -1.39 38.87
N THR A 218 11.63 -0.43 39.34
CA THR A 218 12.27 -0.48 40.65
C THR A 218 11.19 -0.25 41.71
N LEU A 219 10.77 -1.32 42.38
CA LEU A 219 10.07 -1.25 43.66
C LEU A 219 11.08 -1.54 44.78
N PRO A 220 11.03 -0.82 45.92
CA PRO A 220 11.82 -1.13 47.10
C PRO A 220 11.30 -2.36 47.85
#